data_AF-A0A9D2IBR9-F1
#
_entry.id   AF-A0A9D2IBR9-F1
#
_cell.length_a   1.000
_cell.length_b   1.000
_cell.length_c   1.000
_cell.angle_alpha   90.00
_cell.angle_beta   90.00
_cell.angle_gamma   90.00
#
_symmetry.space_group_name_H-M   'P 1'
#
loop_
_entity.id
_entity.type
_entity.pdbx_description
1 polymer ?
#
loop_
_entity_poly.entity_id
_entity_poly.type
_entity_poly.pdbx_seq_one_letter_code
_entity_poly.pdbx_strand_id
1 'polypeptide(L)'
;MEERNLELDDDGKIKLKKNREDFLSETPSDEGDDIVIEVPDFESFREEDGRVGLSDEELAAKAREREERAATKKETAEKLLEEADALFDAGDFVGAGEKYLDSAAEYAADWRPWFGVVKVQTKDFTDFHDVYDCQKAYERAFRRMSEQDRASLSEKYLPSMEGMIAKNAEEADRLMREDEAERAAAREGLRAESKSRTVGMIVFVALFAAFAVAGGVLAAFISSVKGMQILIPAIVCIAAAVVLLFFAAWAVKRCISARLALSANLRAGTTAAGKKAAELTEYGELMQSIADNFRYGLNENGQ
;
A
#
# COMPACT_ATOMS: atom_id res chain seq x y z
N MET A 1 26.67 5.78 22.66
CA MET A 1 27.41 6.99 22.26
C MET A 1 28.51 6.55 21.34
N GLU A 2 28.43 6.94 20.09
CA GLU A 2 29.58 7.26 19.24
C GLU A 2 28.98 7.91 17.99
N GLU A 3 28.94 9.24 18.06
CA GLU A 3 28.67 10.13 16.95
C GLU A 3 29.68 9.81 15.85
N ARG A 4 29.22 9.64 14.61
CA ARG A 4 30.11 9.62 13.46
C ARG A 4 29.72 10.76 12.54
N ASN A 5 30.45 11.85 12.77
CA ASN A 5 30.57 13.02 11.91
C ASN A 5 30.73 12.60 10.44
N LEU A 6 29.78 13.00 9.62
CA LEU A 6 29.91 13.05 8.17
C LEU A 6 30.51 14.42 7.83
N GLU A 7 31.83 14.51 7.78
CA GLU A 7 32.49 15.59 7.04
C GLU A 7 32.50 15.21 5.56
N LEU A 8 31.96 16.11 4.72
CA LEU A 8 32.15 16.11 3.28
C LEU A 8 33.62 16.41 2.99
N ASP A 9 34.22 15.67 2.07
CA ASP A 9 35.46 16.09 1.41
C ASP A 9 35.30 15.99 -0.10
N ASP A 10 35.58 17.11 -0.75
CA ASP A 10 35.59 17.36 -2.18
C ASP A 10 36.84 16.70 -2.77
N ASP A 11 36.70 15.51 -3.36
CA ASP A 11 37.60 15.03 -4.42
C ASP A 11 37.06 13.72 -4.99
N GLY A 12 36.48 13.78 -6.18
CA GLY A 12 35.79 12.67 -6.86
C GLY A 12 36.66 11.43 -7.12
N LYS A 13 36.85 10.58 -6.10
CA LYS A 13 37.44 9.24 -6.22
C LYS A 13 36.71 8.25 -5.30
N ILE A 14 35.92 7.36 -5.89
CA ILE A 14 35.30 6.21 -5.22
C ILE A 14 36.39 5.17 -4.91
N LYS A 15 36.63 4.90 -3.62
CA LYS A 15 37.42 3.74 -3.17
C LYS A 15 36.47 2.67 -2.61
N LEU A 16 36.28 1.59 -3.37
CA LEU A 16 35.57 0.39 -2.90
C LEU A 16 36.44 -0.37 -1.89
N LYS A 17 36.04 -0.35 -0.62
CA LYS A 17 36.65 -1.13 0.46
C LYS A 17 35.96 -2.50 0.51
N LYS A 18 36.64 -3.55 0.04
CA LYS A 18 36.16 -4.93 0.09
C LYS A 18 36.27 -5.46 1.52
N ASN A 19 35.21 -5.31 2.32
CA ASN A 19 35.09 -6.07 3.56
C ASN A 19 34.58 -7.48 3.23
N ARG A 20 35.39 -8.43 3.68
CA ARG A 20 35.21 -9.87 3.68
C ARG A 20 34.17 -10.24 4.75
N GLU A 21 33.21 -11.10 4.42
CA GLU A 21 32.80 -12.30 5.19
C GLU A 21 31.40 -12.80 4.77
N ASP A 22 31.42 -14.05 4.28
CA ASP A 22 30.44 -15.13 4.37
C ASP A 22 28.99 -14.93 3.93
N PHE A 23 28.67 -15.54 2.79
CA PHE A 23 27.31 -15.94 2.43
C PHE A 23 27.28 -17.25 1.64
N LEU A 24 27.87 -18.32 2.18
CA LEU A 24 27.51 -19.70 1.79
C LEU A 24 27.60 -20.62 3.01
N SER A 25 26.50 -20.73 3.74
CA SER A 25 26.22 -21.81 4.67
C SER A 25 25.65 -23.01 3.91
N GLU A 26 26.38 -24.12 3.88
CA GLU A 26 25.95 -25.49 4.24
C GLU A 26 26.91 -26.54 3.64
N THR A 27 27.65 -27.20 4.53
CA THR A 27 28.40 -28.45 4.33
C THR A 27 27.43 -29.65 4.22
N PRO A 28 27.79 -30.81 3.61
CA PRO A 28 28.88 -31.69 4.08
C PRO A 28 29.79 -32.25 2.95
N SER A 29 31.11 -32.35 3.17
CA SER A 29 31.88 -33.61 3.38
C SER A 29 31.50 -34.70 2.36
N ASP A 30 32.32 -35.12 1.40
CA ASP A 30 33.65 -35.74 1.55
C ASP A 30 34.21 -36.05 0.13
N GLU A 31 35.53 -36.22 0.04
CA GLU A 31 36.27 -36.99 -0.98
C GLU A 31 36.14 -36.64 -2.49
N GLY A 32 37.26 -36.18 -3.04
CA GLY A 32 37.72 -36.58 -4.39
C GLY A 32 37.33 -35.68 -5.56
N ASP A 33 38.16 -34.67 -5.82
CA ASP A 33 38.66 -34.21 -7.13
C ASP A 33 38.84 -32.68 -7.11
N ASP A 34 40.05 -32.25 -6.80
CA ASP A 34 40.48 -30.88 -7.10
C ASP A 34 40.35 -30.67 -8.61
N ILE A 35 39.39 -29.86 -9.03
CA ILE A 35 39.36 -29.33 -10.40
C ILE A 35 40.53 -28.35 -10.51
N VAL A 36 41.67 -28.86 -10.97
CA VAL A 36 42.81 -28.04 -11.38
C VAL A 36 42.40 -27.31 -12.66
N ILE A 37 41.88 -26.09 -12.50
CA ILE A 37 41.81 -25.14 -13.61
C ILE A 37 43.24 -24.64 -13.81
N GLU A 38 43.96 -25.23 -14.76
CA GLU A 38 45.23 -24.69 -15.25
C GLU A 38 44.95 -23.30 -15.83
N VAL A 39 45.28 -22.28 -15.05
CA VAL A 39 45.39 -20.91 -15.55
C VAL A 39 46.56 -20.91 -16.52
N PRO A 40 46.34 -20.67 -17.84
CA PRO A 40 47.45 -20.63 -18.77
C PRO A 40 48.41 -19.52 -18.38
N ASP A 41 49.71 -19.82 -18.33
CA ASP A 41 50.75 -18.84 -18.07
C ASP A 41 50.67 -17.71 -19.11
N PHE A 42 50.35 -16.50 -18.63
CA PHE A 42 50.15 -15.30 -19.45
C PHE A 42 51.46 -14.70 -20.01
N GLU A 43 52.58 -15.43 -19.99
CA GLU A 43 53.86 -14.93 -20.48
C GLU A 43 54.04 -15.07 -22.00
N SER A 44 53.23 -15.88 -22.69
CA SER A 44 53.24 -15.97 -24.16
C SER A 44 52.34 -14.94 -24.87
N PHE A 45 51.58 -14.14 -24.12
CA PHE A 45 50.73 -13.06 -24.66
C PHE A 45 51.44 -11.69 -24.74
N ARG A 46 52.74 -11.64 -24.45
CA ARG A 46 53.48 -10.37 -24.36
C ARG A 46 54.31 -9.97 -25.58
N GLU A 47 54.42 -10.79 -26.62
CA GLU A 47 55.36 -10.49 -27.71
C GLU A 47 54.85 -10.56 -29.15
N GLU A 48 53.58 -10.86 -29.42
CA GLU A 48 53.00 -10.66 -30.76
C GLU A 48 51.68 -9.90 -30.68
N ASP A 49 51.58 -8.86 -31.50
CA ASP A 49 50.47 -7.92 -31.66
C ASP A 49 50.28 -6.88 -30.54
N GLY A 50 50.91 -5.71 -30.74
CA GLY A 50 50.47 -4.42 -30.21
C GLY A 50 49.09 -3.98 -30.74
N ARG A 51 48.14 -4.91 -30.90
CA ARG A 51 46.76 -4.74 -31.36
C ARG A 51 45.75 -5.31 -30.36
N VAL A 52 46.09 -5.37 -29.08
CA VAL A 52 45.09 -5.63 -28.03
C VAL A 52 44.45 -4.30 -27.63
N GLY A 53 43.63 -3.78 -28.55
CA GLY A 53 42.96 -2.49 -28.47
C GLY A 53 42.54 -2.06 -29.87
N LEU A 54 41.27 -1.64 -30.03
CA LEU A 54 40.84 -0.96 -31.25
C LEU A 54 41.77 0.23 -31.50
N SER A 55 42.19 0.46 -32.75
CA SER A 55 43.00 1.64 -33.06
C SER A 55 42.23 2.93 -32.73
N ASP A 56 42.93 4.04 -32.49
CA ASP A 56 42.28 5.33 -32.21
C ASP A 56 41.28 5.73 -33.32
N GLU A 57 41.58 5.36 -34.57
CA GLU A 57 40.68 5.55 -35.72
C GLU A 57 39.46 4.60 -35.68
N GLU A 58 39.62 3.35 -35.26
CA GLU A 58 38.52 2.40 -35.09
C GLU A 58 37.64 2.73 -33.88
N LEU A 59 38.21 3.30 -32.81
CA LEU A 59 37.47 3.84 -31.66
C LEU A 59 36.67 5.07 -32.07
N ALA A 60 37.27 5.99 -32.83
CA ALA A 60 36.57 7.16 -33.36
C ALA A 60 35.46 6.77 -34.34
N ALA A 61 35.69 5.78 -35.22
CA ALA A 61 34.67 5.28 -36.14
C ALA A 61 33.50 4.62 -35.39
N LYS A 62 33.77 3.79 -34.38
CA LYS A 62 32.73 3.21 -33.52
C LYS A 62 32.00 4.25 -32.67
N ALA A 63 32.69 5.32 -32.23
CA ALA A 63 32.06 6.41 -31.52
C ALA A 63 31.06 7.15 -32.44
N ARG A 64 31.46 7.48 -33.68
CA ARG A 64 30.56 8.08 -34.69
C ARG A 64 29.38 7.18 -35.03
N GLU A 65 29.60 5.89 -35.23
CA GLU A 65 28.51 4.94 -35.49
C GLU A 65 27.53 4.85 -34.31
N ARG A 66 28.02 4.93 -33.07
CA ARG A 66 27.18 5.00 -31.87
C ARG A 66 26.39 6.30 -31.81
N GLU A 67 27.01 7.44 -32.13
CA GLU A 67 26.36 8.74 -32.19
C GLU A 67 25.26 8.78 -33.26
N GLU A 68 25.51 8.26 -34.46
CA GLU A 68 24.53 8.17 -35.55
C GLU A 68 23.36 7.25 -35.19
N ARG A 69 23.63 6.10 -34.57
CA ARG A 69 22.57 5.22 -34.04
C ARG A 69 21.77 5.90 -32.93
N ALA A 70 22.41 6.63 -32.04
CA ALA A 70 21.73 7.37 -30.97
C ALA A 70 20.86 8.50 -31.53
N ALA A 71 21.34 9.23 -32.53
CA ALA A 71 20.60 10.27 -33.23
C ALA A 71 19.36 9.69 -33.95
N THR A 72 19.52 8.55 -34.64
CA THR A 72 18.41 7.87 -35.34
C THR A 72 17.33 7.39 -34.37
N LYS A 73 17.75 6.83 -33.21
CA LYS A 73 16.82 6.44 -32.14
C LYS A 73 16.06 7.62 -31.56
N LYS A 74 16.76 8.75 -31.34
CA LYS A 74 16.13 9.97 -30.87
C LYS A 74 15.09 10.51 -31.86
N GLU A 75 15.41 10.54 -33.15
CA GLU A 75 14.47 10.98 -34.19
C GLU A 75 13.23 10.06 -34.27
N THR A 76 13.44 8.75 -34.15
CA THR A 76 12.34 7.78 -34.14
C THR A 76 11.45 7.96 -32.91
N ALA A 77 12.06 8.16 -31.73
CA ALA A 77 11.34 8.43 -30.50
C ALA A 77 10.56 9.75 -30.54
N GLU A 78 11.08 10.80 -31.17
CA GLU A 78 10.39 12.08 -31.37
C GLU A 78 9.15 11.93 -32.26
N LYS A 79 9.25 11.18 -33.37
CA LYS A 79 8.08 10.90 -34.22
C LYS A 79 6.98 10.14 -33.47
N LEU A 80 7.37 9.13 -32.69
CA LEU A 80 6.43 8.36 -31.85
C LEU A 80 5.80 9.24 -30.76
N LEU A 81 6.54 10.20 -30.22
CA LEU A 81 6.03 11.15 -29.24
C LEU A 81 4.98 12.09 -29.87
N GLU A 82 5.26 12.62 -31.07
CA GLU A 82 4.30 13.46 -31.81
C GLU A 82 3.02 12.69 -32.16
N GLU A 83 3.14 11.42 -32.58
CA GLU A 83 1.99 10.53 -32.79
C GLU A 83 1.19 10.31 -31.50
N ALA A 84 1.87 10.11 -30.36
CA ALA A 84 1.24 9.93 -29.06
C ALA A 84 0.47 11.18 -28.62
N ASP A 85 1.07 12.37 -28.78
CA ASP A 85 0.42 13.64 -28.46
C ASP A 85 -0.82 13.88 -29.34
N ALA A 86 -0.74 13.56 -30.63
CA ALA A 86 -1.88 13.66 -31.54
C ALA A 86 -3.03 12.70 -31.16
N LEU A 87 -2.71 11.47 -30.74
CA LEU A 87 -3.70 10.51 -30.26
C LEU A 87 -4.31 10.95 -28.93
N PHE A 88 -3.50 11.52 -28.04
CA PHE A 88 -3.96 12.07 -26.77
C PHE A 88 -4.96 13.21 -26.98
N ASP A 89 -4.65 14.15 -27.88
CA ASP A 89 -5.52 15.27 -28.24
C ASP A 89 -6.80 14.80 -28.96
N ALA A 90 -6.73 13.68 -29.69
CA ALA A 90 -7.90 13.03 -30.29
C ALA A 90 -8.77 12.26 -29.29
N GLY A 91 -8.34 12.11 -28.04
CA GLY A 91 -9.04 11.39 -26.98
C GLY A 91 -8.86 9.86 -27.00
N ASP A 92 -7.94 9.34 -27.81
CA ASP A 92 -7.56 7.92 -27.79
C ASP A 92 -6.46 7.69 -26.75
N PHE A 93 -6.88 7.55 -25.50
CA PHE A 93 -5.97 7.36 -24.37
C PHE A 93 -5.21 6.03 -24.42
N VAL A 94 -5.82 4.97 -24.94
CA VAL A 94 -5.18 3.65 -25.02
C VAL A 94 -4.08 3.68 -26.09
N GLY A 95 -4.40 4.17 -27.29
CA GLY A 95 -3.43 4.31 -28.36
C GLY A 95 -2.30 5.28 -28.01
N ALA A 96 -2.62 6.40 -27.34
CA ALA A 96 -1.60 7.34 -26.86
C ALA A 96 -0.66 6.69 -25.84
N GLY A 97 -1.19 5.92 -24.89
CA GLY A 97 -0.40 5.22 -23.87
C GLY A 97 0.61 4.23 -24.47
N GLU A 98 0.20 3.45 -25.47
CA GLU A 98 1.09 2.53 -26.19
C GLU A 98 2.22 3.30 -26.89
N LYS A 99 1.89 4.37 -27.61
CA LYS A 99 2.86 5.18 -28.35
C LYS A 99 3.85 5.91 -27.44
N TYR A 100 3.41 6.38 -26.27
CA TYR A 100 4.32 6.94 -25.27
C TYR A 100 5.29 5.87 -24.73
N LEU A 101 4.83 4.64 -24.51
CA LEU A 101 5.71 3.55 -24.07
C LEU A 101 6.68 3.12 -25.17
N ASP A 102 6.25 3.09 -26.42
CA ASP A 102 7.12 2.80 -27.58
C ASP A 102 8.22 3.88 -27.72
N SER A 103 7.84 5.16 -27.62
CA SER A 103 8.80 6.28 -27.62
C SER A 103 9.79 6.16 -26.44
N ALA A 104 9.31 5.80 -25.26
CA ALA A 104 10.15 5.58 -24.08
C ALA A 104 11.09 4.38 -24.22
N ALA A 105 10.70 3.34 -24.96
CA ALA A 105 11.52 2.17 -25.23
C ALA A 105 12.66 2.48 -26.21
N GLU A 106 12.40 3.32 -27.21
CA GLU A 106 13.41 3.77 -28.17
C GLU A 106 14.43 4.75 -27.54
N TYR A 107 13.95 5.68 -26.71
CA TYR A 107 14.79 6.68 -26.06
C TYR A 107 14.38 6.97 -24.61
N ALA A 108 14.78 6.07 -23.70
CA ALA A 108 14.44 6.13 -22.28
C ALA A 108 15.04 7.31 -21.49
N ALA A 109 15.91 8.13 -22.10
CA ALA A 109 16.52 9.28 -21.45
C ALA A 109 15.62 10.52 -21.44
N ASP A 110 14.62 10.59 -22.32
CA ASP A 110 13.64 11.68 -22.34
C ASP A 110 12.57 11.47 -21.25
N TRP A 111 12.18 12.54 -20.58
CA TRP A 111 11.14 12.54 -19.56
C TRP A 111 9.73 12.64 -20.14
N ARG A 112 9.59 13.26 -21.33
CA ARG A 112 8.29 13.58 -21.95
C ARG A 112 7.41 12.35 -22.20
N PRO A 113 7.92 11.23 -22.75
CA PRO A 113 7.11 10.04 -22.97
C PRO A 113 6.61 9.43 -21.65
N TRP A 114 7.46 9.39 -20.62
CA TRP A 114 7.08 8.92 -19.28
C TRP A 114 5.99 9.79 -18.65
N PHE A 115 6.07 11.10 -18.84
CA PHE A 115 5.03 12.03 -18.36
C PHE A 115 3.74 11.91 -19.16
N GLY A 116 3.82 11.62 -20.47
CA GLY A 116 2.66 11.32 -21.32
C GLY A 116 1.86 10.11 -20.80
N VAL A 117 2.54 9.05 -20.34
CA VAL A 117 1.86 7.90 -19.70
C VAL A 117 1.10 8.34 -18.43
N VAL A 118 1.69 9.22 -17.61
CA VAL A 118 1.01 9.76 -16.43
C VAL A 118 -0.21 10.59 -16.84
N LYS A 119 -0.10 11.43 -17.87
CA LYS A 119 -1.23 12.20 -18.38
C LYS A 119 -2.37 11.30 -18.87
N VAL A 120 -2.05 10.23 -19.59
CA VAL A 120 -3.04 9.25 -20.08
C VAL A 120 -3.80 8.62 -18.93
N GLN A 121 -3.08 8.11 -17.94
CA GLN A 121 -3.71 7.42 -16.80
C GLN A 121 -4.49 8.36 -15.89
N THR A 122 -3.99 9.59 -15.71
CA THR A 122 -4.65 10.60 -14.88
C THR A 122 -5.70 11.44 -15.63
N LYS A 123 -5.92 11.15 -16.92
CA LYS A 123 -6.76 11.96 -17.83
C LYS A 123 -6.42 13.46 -17.72
N ASP A 124 -5.15 13.78 -17.87
CA ASP A 124 -4.57 15.11 -17.67
C ASP A 124 -4.76 15.66 -16.24
N PHE A 125 -4.47 14.83 -15.23
CA PHE A 125 -4.62 15.17 -13.81
C PHE A 125 -6.03 15.59 -13.40
N THR A 126 -7.05 14.99 -14.02
CA THR A 126 -8.45 15.16 -13.61
C THR A 126 -8.96 13.98 -12.77
N ASP A 127 -8.31 12.83 -12.87
CA ASP A 127 -8.68 11.58 -12.21
C ASP A 127 -7.40 10.93 -11.65
N PHE A 128 -7.38 10.59 -10.36
CA PHE A 128 -6.19 10.05 -9.70
C PHE A 128 -6.38 8.62 -9.18
N HIS A 129 -7.46 7.94 -9.55
CA HIS A 129 -7.73 6.59 -9.04
C HIS A 129 -6.67 5.54 -9.42
N ASP A 130 -6.06 5.67 -10.60
CA ASP A 130 -5.10 4.69 -11.14
C ASP A 130 -3.63 5.13 -11.05
N VAL A 131 -3.31 6.15 -10.24
CA VAL A 131 -1.94 6.70 -10.16
C VAL A 131 -0.88 5.66 -9.76
N TYR A 132 -1.26 4.69 -8.93
CA TYR A 132 -0.32 3.66 -8.47
C TYR A 132 0.19 2.77 -9.61
N ASP A 133 -0.59 2.59 -10.68
CA ASP A 133 -0.17 1.82 -11.85
C ASP A 133 0.86 2.57 -12.72
N CYS A 134 0.97 3.91 -12.59
CA CYS A 134 2.00 4.73 -13.25
C CYS A 134 3.13 5.21 -12.34
N GLN A 135 3.23 4.79 -11.08
CA GLN A 135 4.27 5.30 -10.17
C GLN A 135 5.69 5.21 -10.77
N LYS A 136 6.02 4.11 -11.45
CA LYS A 136 7.32 3.95 -12.12
C LYS A 136 7.53 4.93 -13.27
N ALA A 137 6.49 5.21 -14.06
CA ALA A 137 6.55 6.19 -15.13
C ALA A 137 6.68 7.61 -14.55
N TYR A 138 5.93 7.90 -13.50
CA TYR A 138 5.99 9.15 -12.75
C TYR A 138 7.39 9.42 -12.19
N GLU A 139 7.97 8.48 -11.44
CA GLU A 139 9.32 8.60 -10.90
C GLU A 139 10.37 8.78 -12.02
N ARG A 140 10.22 8.04 -13.12
CA ARG A 140 11.13 8.14 -14.27
C ARG A 140 11.05 9.50 -14.95
N ALA A 141 9.86 10.07 -15.09
CA ALA A 141 9.65 11.40 -15.64
C ALA A 141 10.32 12.46 -14.74
N PHE A 142 9.98 12.49 -13.45
CA PHE A 142 10.49 13.50 -12.52
C PHE A 142 11.99 13.42 -12.27
N ARG A 143 12.61 12.24 -12.29
CA ARG A 143 14.08 12.10 -12.18
C ARG A 143 14.85 12.68 -13.37
N ARG A 144 14.22 12.75 -14.55
CA ARG A 144 14.84 13.18 -15.82
C ARG A 144 14.43 14.60 -16.22
N MET A 145 13.42 15.15 -15.56
CA MET A 145 12.88 16.47 -15.83
C MET A 145 13.80 17.55 -15.26
N SER A 146 14.03 18.61 -16.03
CA SER A 146 14.75 19.78 -15.53
C SER A 146 13.90 20.58 -14.54
N GLU A 147 14.53 21.39 -13.69
CA GLU A 147 13.78 22.25 -12.76
C GLU A 147 12.90 23.28 -13.48
N GLN A 148 13.34 23.74 -14.66
CA GLN A 148 12.59 24.67 -15.50
C GLN A 148 11.34 24.03 -16.11
N ASP A 149 11.45 22.80 -16.62
CA ASP A 149 10.31 22.05 -17.15
C ASP A 149 9.32 21.74 -16.03
N ARG A 150 9.82 21.35 -14.85
CA ARG A 150 9.00 21.11 -13.67
C ARG A 150 8.24 22.37 -13.27
N ALA A 151 8.90 23.52 -13.19
CA ALA A 151 8.25 24.80 -12.88
C ALA A 151 7.12 25.14 -13.88
N SER A 152 7.36 24.90 -15.18
CA SER A 152 6.36 25.13 -16.23
C SER A 152 5.14 24.22 -16.08
N LEU A 153 5.33 22.94 -15.75
CA LEU A 153 4.22 22.02 -15.50
C LEU A 153 3.51 22.33 -14.18
N SER A 154 4.25 22.75 -13.16
CA SER A 154 3.71 23.19 -11.88
C SER A 154 2.76 24.37 -12.05
N GLU A 155 3.13 25.38 -12.85
CA GLU A 155 2.26 26.51 -13.17
C GLU A 155 0.96 26.08 -13.88
N LYS A 156 1.03 25.05 -14.73
CA LYS A 156 -0.14 24.53 -15.45
C LYS A 156 -1.09 23.73 -14.56
N TYR A 157 -0.56 22.80 -13.76
CA TYR A 157 -1.40 21.78 -13.09
C TYR A 157 -1.65 22.07 -11.60
N LEU A 158 -0.73 22.73 -10.88
CA LEU A 158 -0.90 22.97 -9.43
C LEU A 158 -2.17 23.75 -9.09
N PRO A 159 -2.55 24.83 -9.79
CA PRO A 159 -3.76 25.58 -9.42
C PRO A 159 -5.04 24.74 -9.50
N SER A 160 -5.12 23.86 -10.49
CA SER A 160 -6.25 22.93 -10.66
C SER A 160 -6.25 21.87 -9.54
N MET A 161 -5.09 21.27 -9.26
CA MET A 161 -4.92 20.29 -8.19
C MET A 161 -5.26 20.87 -6.83
N GLU A 162 -4.75 22.05 -6.49
CA GLU A 162 -5.05 22.76 -5.24
C GLU A 162 -6.55 23.05 -5.10
N GLY A 163 -7.20 23.45 -6.21
CA GLY A 163 -8.63 23.63 -6.25
C GLY A 163 -9.42 22.34 -5.98
N MET A 164 -8.97 21.21 -6.50
CA MET A 164 -9.59 19.90 -6.22
C MET A 164 -9.32 19.42 -4.81
N ILE A 165 -8.09 19.58 -4.30
CA ILE A 165 -7.70 19.25 -2.93
C ILE A 165 -8.58 20.03 -1.94
N ALA A 166 -8.73 21.35 -2.15
CA ALA A 166 -9.57 22.19 -1.30
C ALA A 166 -11.05 21.77 -1.34
N LYS A 167 -11.58 21.45 -2.52
CA LYS A 167 -12.96 20.96 -2.66
C LYS A 167 -13.17 19.60 -1.97
N ASN A 168 -12.22 18.67 -2.14
CA ASN A 168 -12.29 17.36 -1.52
C ASN A 168 -12.18 17.47 0.00
N ALA A 169 -11.32 18.35 0.51
CA ALA A 169 -11.21 18.63 1.94
C ALA A 169 -12.51 19.23 2.51
N GLU A 170 -13.12 20.20 1.83
CA GLU A 170 -14.39 20.80 2.26
C GLU A 170 -15.53 19.76 2.26
N GLU A 171 -15.59 18.92 1.24
CA GLU A 171 -16.57 17.83 1.12
C GLU A 171 -16.35 16.75 2.20
N ALA A 172 -15.10 16.35 2.44
CA ALA A 172 -14.73 15.41 3.49
C ALA A 172 -15.12 15.96 4.88
N ASP A 173 -14.83 17.24 5.16
CA ASP A 173 -15.21 17.91 6.40
C ASP A 173 -16.73 17.98 6.58
N ARG A 174 -17.49 18.18 5.49
CA ARG A 174 -18.95 18.15 5.53
C ARG A 174 -19.45 16.74 5.87
N LEU A 175 -18.94 15.72 5.19
CA LEU A 175 -19.32 14.33 5.41
C LEU A 175 -18.90 13.82 6.80
N MET A 176 -17.77 14.28 7.35
CA MET A 176 -17.37 13.98 8.73
C MET A 176 -18.32 14.60 9.76
N ARG A 177 -18.82 15.81 9.51
CA ARG A 177 -19.86 16.43 10.35
C ARG A 177 -21.18 15.67 10.28
N GLU A 178 -21.57 15.21 9.09
CA GLU A 178 -22.74 14.34 8.90
C GLU A 178 -22.56 13.00 9.63
N ASP A 179 -21.39 12.37 9.54
CA ASP A 179 -21.03 11.14 10.26
C ASP A 179 -21.13 11.32 11.78
N GLU A 180 -20.58 12.38 12.36
CA GLU A 180 -20.71 12.64 13.80
C GLU A 180 -22.16 12.95 14.19
N ALA A 181 -22.94 13.66 13.36
CA ALA A 181 -24.34 13.94 13.63
C ALA A 181 -25.20 12.67 13.65
N GLU A 182 -25.04 11.79 12.65
CA GLU A 182 -25.70 10.47 12.62
C GLU A 182 -25.28 9.62 13.81
N ARG A 183 -23.97 9.57 14.10
CA ARG A 183 -23.46 8.78 15.23
C ARG A 183 -23.98 9.31 16.56
N ALA A 184 -24.01 10.63 16.75
CA ALA A 184 -24.53 11.27 17.95
C ALA A 184 -26.04 11.00 18.15
N ALA A 185 -26.83 11.08 17.08
CA ALA A 185 -28.27 10.79 17.13
C ALA A 185 -28.57 9.34 17.52
N ALA A 186 -27.78 8.37 17.02
CA ALA A 186 -27.93 6.97 17.36
C ALA A 186 -27.36 6.58 18.75
N ARG A 187 -26.44 7.39 19.29
CA ARG A 187 -25.62 7.05 20.48
C ARG A 187 -26.46 6.75 21.72
N GLU A 188 -27.48 7.57 22.00
CA GLU A 188 -28.32 7.37 23.18
C GLU A 188 -29.17 6.10 23.08
N GLY A 189 -29.76 5.85 21.90
CA GLY A 189 -30.54 4.64 21.63
C GLY A 189 -29.68 3.37 21.77
N LEU A 190 -28.47 3.39 21.20
CA LEU A 190 -27.53 2.26 21.28
C LEU A 190 -27.02 2.02 22.71
N ARG A 191 -26.77 3.09 23.49
CA ARG A 191 -26.41 2.97 24.91
C ARG A 191 -27.54 2.38 25.74
N ALA A 192 -28.77 2.86 25.53
CA ALA A 192 -29.95 2.36 26.23
C ALA A 192 -30.21 0.89 25.89
N GLU A 193 -30.12 0.52 24.60
CA GLU A 193 -30.27 -0.88 24.17
C GLU A 193 -29.16 -1.76 24.77
N SER A 194 -27.89 -1.37 24.66
CA SER A 194 -26.76 -2.12 25.23
C SER A 194 -26.93 -2.37 26.74
N LYS A 195 -27.38 -1.35 27.49
CA LYS A 195 -27.67 -1.47 28.93
C LYS A 195 -28.83 -2.45 29.18
N SER A 196 -29.96 -2.30 28.47
CA SER A 196 -31.12 -3.17 28.62
C SER A 196 -30.78 -4.64 28.29
N ARG A 197 -30.06 -4.89 27.19
CA ARG A 197 -29.62 -6.23 26.80
C ARG A 197 -28.63 -6.83 27.79
N THR A 198 -27.73 -6.02 28.36
CA THR A 198 -26.81 -6.47 29.41
C THR A 198 -27.56 -6.88 30.68
N VAL A 199 -28.54 -6.08 31.12
CA VAL A 199 -29.38 -6.43 32.28
C VAL A 199 -30.16 -7.72 32.03
N GLY A 200 -30.81 -7.85 30.87
CA GLY A 200 -31.53 -9.07 30.50
C GLY A 200 -30.62 -10.31 30.49
N MET A 201 -29.41 -10.20 29.92
CA MET A 201 -28.42 -11.26 29.93
C MET A 201 -28.04 -11.66 31.37
N ILE A 202 -27.76 -10.71 32.26
CA ILE A 202 -27.42 -10.98 33.66
C ILE A 202 -28.56 -11.73 34.35
N VAL A 203 -29.82 -11.32 34.14
CA VAL A 203 -30.99 -11.98 34.74
C VAL A 203 -31.11 -13.43 34.27
N PHE A 204 -31.04 -13.70 32.96
CA PHE A 204 -31.15 -15.07 32.45
C PHE A 204 -29.99 -15.96 32.88
N VAL A 205 -28.76 -15.44 32.92
CA VAL A 205 -27.59 -16.17 33.42
C VAL A 205 -27.71 -16.47 34.91
N ALA A 206 -28.17 -15.50 35.71
CA ALA A 206 -28.38 -15.70 37.15
C ALA A 206 -29.48 -16.73 37.43
N LEU A 207 -30.60 -16.68 36.70
CA LEU A 207 -31.67 -17.68 36.81
C LEU A 207 -31.18 -19.07 36.40
N PHE A 208 -30.47 -19.18 35.27
CA PHE A 208 -29.84 -20.43 34.84
C PHE A 208 -28.95 -21.00 35.94
N ALA A 209 -28.04 -20.19 36.50
CA ALA A 209 -27.13 -20.61 37.55
C ALA A 209 -27.89 -21.08 38.81
N ALA A 210 -28.93 -20.35 39.23
CA ALA A 210 -29.74 -20.72 40.38
C ALA A 210 -30.44 -22.08 40.19
N PHE A 211 -31.07 -22.32 39.03
CA PHE A 211 -31.74 -23.59 38.73
C PHE A 211 -30.76 -24.74 38.53
N ALA A 212 -29.60 -24.49 37.91
CA ALA A 212 -28.54 -25.48 37.75
C ALA A 212 -27.96 -25.92 39.10
N VAL A 213 -27.69 -24.97 40.00
CA VAL A 213 -27.21 -25.26 41.37
C VAL A 213 -28.29 -25.99 42.17
N ALA A 214 -29.54 -25.52 42.15
CA ALA A 214 -30.64 -26.18 42.85
C ALA A 214 -30.87 -27.62 42.36
N GLY A 215 -30.86 -27.83 41.03
CA GLY A 215 -30.97 -29.16 40.42
C GLY A 215 -29.80 -30.07 40.79
N GLY A 216 -28.57 -29.56 40.77
CA GLY A 216 -27.38 -30.31 41.15
C GLY A 216 -27.37 -30.73 42.63
N VAL A 217 -27.76 -29.82 43.53
CA VAL A 217 -27.89 -30.13 44.96
C VAL A 217 -28.97 -31.18 45.18
N LEU A 218 -30.16 -31.02 44.60
CA LEU A 218 -31.24 -32.00 44.74
C LEU A 218 -30.85 -33.37 44.16
N ALA A 219 -30.12 -33.40 43.05
CA ALA A 219 -29.63 -34.63 42.44
C ALA A 219 -28.72 -35.43 43.38
N ALA A 220 -27.88 -34.75 44.17
CA ALA A 220 -27.01 -35.38 45.16
C ALA A 220 -27.79 -36.07 46.31
N PHE A 221 -29.03 -35.66 46.57
CA PHE A 221 -29.88 -36.25 47.62
C PHE A 221 -30.84 -37.34 47.11
N ILE A 222 -30.88 -37.63 45.81
CA ILE A 222 -31.78 -38.63 45.22
C ILE A 222 -31.57 -40.02 45.83
N SER A 223 -30.33 -40.42 46.10
CA SER A 223 -30.01 -41.72 46.69
C SER A 223 -30.31 -41.81 48.19
N SER A 224 -30.53 -40.68 48.86
CA SER A 224 -30.64 -40.59 50.32
C SER A 224 -32.08 -40.65 50.83
N VAL A 225 -33.08 -40.43 49.97
CA VAL A 225 -34.49 -40.40 50.34
C VAL A 225 -35.29 -41.40 49.49
N LYS A 226 -36.02 -42.30 50.15
CA LYS A 226 -36.90 -43.27 49.48
C LYS A 226 -38.18 -42.57 49.00
N GLY A 227 -38.39 -42.52 47.69
CA GLY A 227 -39.63 -42.03 47.06
C GLY A 227 -39.42 -40.93 46.02
N MET A 228 -40.49 -40.54 45.32
CA MET A 228 -40.44 -39.55 44.23
C MET A 228 -40.33 -38.08 44.68
N GLN A 229 -40.32 -37.82 45.99
CA GLN A 229 -40.41 -36.46 46.57
C GLN A 229 -39.22 -35.56 46.21
N ILE A 230 -38.01 -36.12 46.05
CA ILE A 230 -36.81 -35.37 45.64
C ILE A 230 -36.55 -35.49 44.13
N LEU A 231 -36.94 -36.64 43.54
CA LEU A 231 -36.73 -36.92 42.13
C LEU A 231 -37.49 -35.95 41.22
N ILE A 232 -38.78 -35.70 41.49
CA ILE A 232 -39.60 -34.82 40.65
C ILE A 232 -39.07 -33.38 40.67
N PRO A 233 -38.82 -32.72 41.83
CA PRO A 233 -38.25 -31.38 41.86
C PRO A 233 -36.88 -31.28 41.18
N ALA A 234 -36.01 -32.29 41.33
CA ALA A 234 -34.71 -32.31 40.67
C ALA A 234 -34.84 -32.30 39.14
N ILE A 235 -35.72 -33.14 38.59
CA ILE A 235 -36.00 -33.19 37.14
C ILE A 235 -36.55 -31.85 36.65
N VAL A 236 -37.51 -31.26 37.38
CA VAL A 236 -38.09 -29.96 37.03
C VAL A 236 -37.04 -28.84 37.05
N CYS A 237 -36.17 -28.80 38.06
CA CYS A 237 -35.08 -27.82 38.13
C CYS A 237 -34.08 -27.96 36.98
N ILE A 238 -33.70 -29.19 36.64
CA ILE A 238 -32.77 -29.46 35.53
C ILE A 238 -33.42 -29.12 34.18
N ALA A 239 -34.69 -29.49 33.96
CA ALA A 239 -35.41 -29.14 32.74
C ALA A 239 -35.55 -27.61 32.58
N ALA A 240 -35.86 -26.90 33.67
CA ALA A 240 -35.90 -25.43 33.68
C ALA A 240 -34.52 -24.83 33.40
N ALA A 241 -33.43 -25.39 33.95
CA ALA A 241 -32.07 -24.95 33.67
C ALA A 241 -31.71 -25.11 32.19
N VAL A 242 -32.09 -26.22 31.54
CA VAL A 242 -31.85 -26.40 30.10
C VAL A 242 -32.57 -25.33 29.28
N VAL A 243 -33.85 -25.05 29.58
CA VAL A 243 -34.61 -23.99 28.90
C VAL A 243 -33.97 -22.61 29.13
N LEU A 244 -33.59 -22.30 30.37
CA LEU A 244 -32.92 -21.05 30.71
C LEU A 244 -31.54 -20.90 30.05
N LEU A 245 -30.82 -22.00 29.82
CA LEU A 245 -29.56 -21.99 29.09
C LEU A 245 -29.76 -21.51 27.64
N PHE A 246 -30.81 -21.96 26.95
CA PHE A 246 -31.14 -21.46 25.61
C PHE A 246 -31.45 -19.96 25.62
N PHE A 247 -32.23 -19.48 26.58
CA PHE A 247 -32.53 -18.05 26.72
C PHE A 247 -31.29 -17.23 27.10
N ALA A 248 -30.42 -17.75 27.96
CA ALA A 248 -29.15 -17.13 28.30
C ALA A 248 -28.23 -17.01 27.08
N ALA A 249 -28.08 -18.08 26.29
CA ALA A 249 -27.30 -18.06 25.05
C ALA A 249 -27.86 -17.05 24.02
N TRP A 250 -29.18 -17.00 23.87
CA TRP A 250 -29.85 -16.01 23.03
C TRP A 250 -29.63 -14.57 23.52
N ALA A 251 -29.74 -14.34 24.83
CA ALA A 251 -29.51 -13.04 25.44
C ALA A 251 -28.04 -12.60 25.33
N VAL A 252 -27.08 -13.52 25.47
CA VAL A 252 -25.65 -13.27 25.23
C VAL A 252 -25.41 -12.83 23.79
N LYS A 253 -25.96 -13.55 22.80
CA LYS A 253 -25.83 -13.17 21.38
C LYS A 253 -26.36 -11.76 21.12
N ARG A 254 -27.53 -11.42 21.68
CA ARG A 254 -28.14 -10.07 21.57
C ARG A 254 -27.34 -8.99 22.30
N CYS A 255 -26.72 -9.31 23.43
CA CYS A 255 -25.85 -8.40 24.16
C CYS A 255 -24.58 -8.10 23.36
N ILE A 256 -23.95 -9.14 22.78
CA ILE A 256 -22.77 -8.98 21.92
C ILE A 256 -23.11 -8.10 20.71
N SER A 257 -24.22 -8.35 20.01
CA SER A 257 -24.61 -7.53 18.85
C SER A 257 -24.83 -6.06 19.23
N ALA A 258 -25.49 -5.78 20.36
CA ALA A 258 -25.71 -4.41 20.83
C ALA A 258 -24.40 -3.71 21.23
N ARG A 259 -23.48 -4.44 21.86
CA ARG A 259 -22.13 -3.94 22.19
C ARG A 259 -21.30 -3.67 20.94
N LEU A 260 -21.36 -4.56 19.94
CA LEU A 260 -20.69 -4.35 18.66
C LEU A 260 -21.24 -3.11 17.95
N ALA A 261 -22.56 -2.93 17.90
CA ALA A 261 -23.18 -1.74 17.31
C ALA A 261 -22.76 -0.44 18.03
N LEU A 262 -22.74 -0.44 19.37
CA LEU A 262 -22.25 0.69 20.15
C LEU A 262 -20.76 0.95 19.89
N SER A 263 -19.93 -0.09 19.84
CA SER A 263 -18.50 0.04 19.57
C SER A 263 -18.21 0.57 18.17
N ALA A 264 -19.01 0.18 17.18
CA ALA A 264 -18.94 0.70 15.82
C ALA A 264 -19.31 2.19 15.80
N ASN A 265 -20.41 2.59 16.44
CA ASN A 265 -20.83 3.99 16.55
C ASN A 265 -19.82 4.90 17.26
N LEU A 266 -18.98 4.35 18.15
CA LEU A 266 -17.92 5.12 18.80
C LEU A 266 -16.69 5.34 17.89
N ARG A 267 -16.52 4.52 16.85
CA ARG A 267 -15.45 4.68 15.87
C ARG A 267 -15.90 5.67 14.78
N ALA A 268 -15.04 6.65 14.48
CA ALA A 268 -15.23 7.53 13.33
C ALA A 268 -15.16 6.73 12.02
N GLY A 269 -15.85 7.20 10.98
CA GLY A 269 -15.78 6.57 9.66
C GLY A 269 -16.63 5.30 9.49
N THR A 270 -17.54 5.01 10.43
CA THR A 270 -18.35 3.78 10.37
C THR A 270 -19.69 3.93 9.66
N THR A 271 -20.16 5.17 9.46
CA THR A 271 -21.34 5.46 8.63
C THR A 271 -20.96 5.48 7.14
N ALA A 272 -21.96 5.51 6.26
CA ALA A 272 -21.71 5.68 4.83
C ALA A 272 -21.06 7.04 4.52
N ALA A 273 -21.47 8.10 5.22
CA ALA A 273 -20.86 9.43 5.10
C ALA A 273 -19.40 9.41 5.57
N GLY A 274 -19.12 8.76 6.71
CA GLY A 274 -17.77 8.65 7.25
C GLY A 274 -16.81 7.84 6.35
N LYS A 275 -17.30 6.78 5.69
CA LYS A 275 -16.51 6.02 4.71
C LYS A 275 -16.17 6.86 3.48
N LYS A 276 -17.16 7.57 2.92
CA LYS A 276 -16.93 8.49 1.79
C LYS A 276 -15.99 9.62 2.15
N ALA A 277 -16.07 10.14 3.37
CA ALA A 277 -15.13 11.15 3.86
C ALA A 277 -13.70 10.59 3.87
N ALA A 278 -13.51 9.36 4.37
CA ALA A 278 -12.20 8.71 4.37
C ALA A 278 -11.66 8.51 2.93
N GLU A 279 -12.48 8.03 2.01
CA GLU A 279 -12.11 7.89 0.58
C GLU A 279 -11.68 9.22 -0.04
N LEU A 280 -12.41 10.32 0.24
CA LEU A 280 -12.06 11.66 -0.24
C LEU A 280 -10.78 12.20 0.41
N THR A 281 -10.55 11.92 1.69
CA THR A 281 -9.31 12.30 2.37
C THR A 281 -8.12 11.55 1.78
N GLU A 282 -8.21 10.23 1.59
CA GLU A 282 -7.15 9.43 0.96
C GLU A 282 -6.85 9.92 -0.46
N TYR A 283 -7.89 10.21 -1.24
CA TYR A 283 -7.76 10.78 -2.58
C TYR A 283 -7.12 12.18 -2.56
N GLY A 284 -7.48 13.02 -1.58
CA GLY A 284 -6.88 14.33 -1.36
C GLY A 284 -5.40 14.25 -0.95
N GLU A 285 -5.03 13.30 -0.09
CA GLU A 285 -3.65 13.04 0.32
C GLU A 285 -2.78 12.59 -0.86
N LEU A 286 -3.32 11.74 -1.74
CA LEU A 286 -2.64 11.34 -2.98
C LEU A 286 -2.39 12.54 -3.90
N MET A 287 -3.41 13.37 -4.13
CA MET A 287 -3.27 14.60 -4.91
C MET A 287 -2.26 15.56 -4.28
N GLN A 288 -2.28 15.70 -2.95
CA GLN A 288 -1.35 16.54 -2.20
C GLN A 288 0.10 16.05 -2.34
N SER A 289 0.34 14.74 -2.25
CA SER A 289 1.65 14.14 -2.48
C SER A 289 2.19 14.45 -3.88
N ILE A 290 1.34 14.38 -4.90
CA ILE A 290 1.72 14.74 -6.28
C ILE A 290 2.00 16.24 -6.40
N ALA A 291 1.15 17.09 -5.82
CA ALA A 291 1.35 18.53 -5.79
C ALA A 291 2.67 18.91 -5.10
N ASP A 292 3.02 18.23 -4.00
CA ASP A 292 4.27 18.48 -3.28
C ASP A 292 5.49 18.04 -4.09
N ASN A 293 5.41 16.95 -4.84
CA ASN A 293 6.47 16.56 -5.79
C ASN A 293 6.68 17.58 -6.91
N PHE A 294 5.62 18.25 -7.38
CA PHE A 294 5.73 19.36 -8.33
C PHE A 294 6.44 20.58 -7.72
N ARG A 295 6.23 20.85 -6.42
CA ARG A 295 6.83 21.99 -5.71
C ARG A 295 8.27 21.75 -5.28
N TYR A 296 8.57 20.57 -4.74
CA TYR A 296 9.83 20.28 -4.05
C TYR A 296 10.71 19.26 -4.78
N GLY A 297 10.21 18.67 -5.88
CA GLY A 297 10.84 17.51 -6.52
C GLY A 297 10.50 16.22 -5.79
N LEU A 298 11.00 15.09 -6.31
CA LEU A 298 10.85 13.80 -5.63
C LEU A 298 11.63 13.85 -4.32
N ASN A 299 10.93 13.73 -3.19
CA ASN A 299 11.60 13.50 -1.92
C ASN A 299 12.28 12.12 -1.97
N GLU A 300 13.61 12.08 -2.09
CA GLU A 300 14.40 10.83 -2.04
C GLU A 300 14.34 10.11 -0.69
N ASN A 301 13.60 10.66 0.29
CA ASN A 301 13.37 10.09 1.62
C ASN A 301 11.93 9.59 1.85
N GLY A 302 11.21 9.21 0.79
CA GLY A 302 9.91 8.56 0.90
C GLY A 302 10.03 7.08 1.30
N GLN A 303 10.30 6.82 2.58
CA GLN A 303 10.26 5.53 3.30
C GLN A 303 11.10 4.35 2.76
#